data_AF-A0AAW9S1Z5-F1
#
_entry.id   AF-A0AAW9S1Z5-F1
#
_cell.length_a   1.000
_cell.length_b   1.000
_cell.length_c   1.000
_cell.angle_alpha   90.00
_cell.angle_beta   90.00
_cell.angle_gamma   90.00
#
_symmetry.space_group_name_H-M   'P 1'
#
loop_
_entity.id
_entity.type
_entity.pdbx_description
1 polymer ?
#
loop_
_entity_poly.entity_id
_entity_poly.type
_entity_poly.pdbx_seq_one_letter_code
_entity_poly.pdbx_strand_id
1 'polypeptide(L)'
;MKPASATAVAEAPFLHSRNMPMLAFTNARVFDGLNDGLKDATVLVEGERIKSVSEAPPPAGAEIVDCGGRVLMPGLIDAHIHAYFYDMNVTRLQRLPVTMYAHHAANMLGDMLDRGFTSVRDTGGADYGLWLAIRDGLIKAPRLFYCEKALSQTGGHVDMRHQHEFNACDDHLVACGCCHANPLGVVVDGVDAVRRVVRENLRRGASFIKFCGSGGASTTSDPLDGIQFSNDEVRAIVEEVENHLVYCTAHIHPDRALKRAVELGVHCIEHGTLIEPDTARMAADRGTYIVPTLAVIAGLAEKGELFGYPPESIAKIDRIKGEAIERLNHMKDAGVKVGFGTDLIGAIQPMQCIEFSLRAPVFSNFEILHQATGMNAEIIGAKGDLGTIAADAYADIIVVDGNPLEDLKLMEDDGAHIPIVMKGGQFHRNRLEANP
;
A
#
# COMPACT_ATOMS: atom_id res chain seq x y z
N MET A 1 4.79 -16.31 -20.76
CA MET A 1 3.97 -15.23 -21.35
C MET A 1 4.32 -13.96 -20.59
N LYS A 2 4.54 -12.82 -21.26
CA LYS A 2 4.71 -11.55 -20.55
C LYS A 2 3.43 -11.28 -19.74
N PRO A 3 3.50 -10.89 -18.46
CA PRO A 3 2.29 -10.48 -17.75
C PRO A 3 1.70 -9.30 -18.51
N ALA A 4 0.41 -9.39 -18.83
CA ALA A 4 -0.33 -8.29 -19.41
C ALA A 4 -0.20 -7.09 -18.46
N SER A 5 0.18 -5.93 -18.98
CA SER A 5 0.15 -4.71 -18.19
C SER A 5 -1.29 -4.52 -17.73
N ALA A 6 -1.53 -4.60 -16.41
CA ALA A 6 -2.79 -4.20 -15.82
C ALA A 6 -3.10 -2.80 -16.35
N THR A 7 -4.16 -2.67 -17.14
CA THR A 7 -4.63 -1.37 -17.58
C THR A 7 -5.15 -0.68 -16.34
N ALA A 8 -4.42 0.35 -15.87
CA ALA A 8 -4.89 1.25 -14.84
C ALA A 8 -6.34 1.63 -15.17
N VAL A 9 -7.25 1.42 -14.22
CA VAL A 9 -8.60 1.96 -14.34
C VAL A 9 -8.41 3.48 -14.39
N ALA A 10 -8.55 4.04 -15.59
CA ALA A 10 -8.35 5.47 -15.81
C ALA A 10 -9.26 6.23 -14.83
N GLU A 11 -8.66 6.96 -13.88
CA GLU A 11 -9.44 7.81 -12.98
C GLU A 11 -10.11 8.90 -13.82
N ALA A 12 -11.41 9.10 -13.58
CA ALA A 12 -12.08 10.28 -14.09
C ALA A 12 -11.41 11.53 -13.48
N PRO A 13 -11.14 12.59 -14.26
CA PRO A 13 -10.48 13.79 -13.76
C PRO A 13 -11.25 14.38 -12.58
N PHE A 14 -10.54 14.95 -11.60
CA PHE A 14 -11.16 15.69 -10.50
C PHE A 14 -12.07 16.77 -11.10
N LEU A 15 -13.28 16.88 -10.54
CA LEU A 15 -14.37 17.75 -11.02
C LEU A 15 -13.98 19.25 -11.13
N HIS A 16 -12.81 19.65 -10.63
CA HIS A 16 -12.31 21.02 -10.54
C HIS A 16 -11.17 21.37 -11.54
N SER A 17 -10.79 20.49 -12.47
CA SER A 17 -9.62 20.67 -13.36
C SER A 17 -9.70 21.78 -14.42
N ARG A 18 -10.83 22.49 -14.56
CA ARG A 18 -11.10 23.33 -15.74
C ARG A 18 -10.43 24.72 -15.78
N ASN A 19 -9.56 25.10 -14.84
CA ASN A 19 -8.89 26.41 -14.89
C ASN A 19 -7.60 26.51 -14.02
N MET A 20 -6.83 25.43 -13.87
CA MET A 20 -5.58 25.51 -13.09
C MET A 20 -4.47 26.21 -13.90
N PRO A 21 -3.75 27.18 -13.31
CA PRO A 21 -2.60 27.78 -13.96
C PRO A 21 -1.52 26.71 -14.20
N MET A 22 -0.71 26.92 -15.24
CA MET A 22 0.46 26.08 -15.49
C MET A 22 1.49 26.37 -14.39
N LEU A 23 1.94 25.33 -13.70
CA LEU A 23 2.96 25.44 -12.65
C LEU A 23 4.32 25.03 -13.22
N ALA A 24 5.37 25.73 -12.81
CA ALA A 24 6.74 25.39 -13.17
C ALA A 24 7.60 25.26 -11.90
N PHE A 25 8.01 24.04 -11.57
CA PHE A 25 9.00 23.80 -10.53
C PHE A 25 10.39 24.05 -11.10
N THR A 26 11.09 25.08 -10.62
CA THR A 26 12.43 25.49 -11.08
C THR A 26 13.48 25.26 -10.01
N ASN A 27 14.77 25.29 -10.38
CA ASN A 27 15.89 25.03 -9.47
C ASN A 27 15.72 23.73 -8.67
N ALA A 28 15.17 22.70 -9.30
CA ALA A 28 14.91 21.41 -8.68
C ALA A 28 15.97 20.39 -9.10
N ARG A 29 16.45 19.60 -8.13
CA ARG A 29 17.19 18.37 -8.39
C ARG A 29 16.19 17.22 -8.45
N VAL A 30 15.89 16.70 -9.63
CA VAL A 30 14.82 15.72 -9.83
C VAL A 30 15.35 14.31 -9.63
N PHE A 31 14.76 13.59 -8.67
CA PHE A 31 14.78 12.13 -8.63
C PHE A 31 13.56 11.62 -9.38
N ASP A 32 13.75 10.76 -10.38
CA ASP A 32 12.66 10.34 -11.28
C ASP A 32 11.84 9.13 -10.76
N GLY A 33 12.20 8.58 -9.60
CA GLY A 33 11.58 7.41 -8.99
C GLY A 33 12.03 6.05 -9.55
N LEU A 34 12.86 6.05 -10.60
CA LEU A 34 13.23 4.85 -11.36
C LEU A 34 14.73 4.60 -11.41
N ASN A 35 15.54 5.66 -11.46
CA ASN A 35 16.98 5.59 -11.68
C ASN A 35 17.76 6.15 -10.49
N ASP A 36 18.91 5.54 -10.19
CA ASP A 36 19.81 5.99 -9.12
C ASP A 36 20.56 7.25 -9.54
N GLY A 37 19.96 8.41 -9.30
CA GLY A 37 20.58 9.70 -9.58
C GLY A 37 19.61 10.88 -9.56
N LEU A 38 20.20 12.07 -9.50
CA LEU A 38 19.49 13.34 -9.60
C LEU A 38 19.83 14.05 -10.91
N LYS A 39 18.86 14.77 -11.46
CA LYS A 39 19.05 15.62 -12.66
C LYS A 39 18.46 17.00 -12.40
N ASP A 40 19.20 18.04 -12.76
CA ASP A 40 18.66 19.40 -12.72
C ASP A 40 17.63 19.55 -13.85
N ALA A 41 16.40 19.93 -13.51
CA ALA A 41 15.35 20.13 -14.49
C ALA A 41 14.26 21.07 -13.99
N THR A 42 13.60 21.72 -14.95
CA THR A 42 12.30 22.35 -14.76
C THR A 42 11.20 21.30 -14.98
N VAL A 43 10.31 21.15 -14.00
CA VAL A 43 9.12 20.29 -14.12
C VAL A 43 7.90 21.16 -14.36
N LEU A 44 7.26 21.00 -15.52
CA LEU A 44 6.04 21.71 -15.89
C LEU A 44 4.83 20.84 -15.59
N VAL A 45 3.88 21.38 -14.85
CA VAL A 45 2.60 20.76 -14.52
C VAL A 45 1.47 21.53 -15.16
N GLU A 46 0.55 20.82 -15.82
CA GLU A 46 -0.64 21.38 -16.44
C GLU A 46 -1.84 20.51 -16.09
N GLY A 47 -2.81 21.08 -15.37
CA GLY A 47 -3.91 20.31 -14.79
C GLY A 47 -3.37 19.26 -13.81
N GLU A 48 -3.75 18.00 -14.00
CA GLU A 48 -3.40 16.91 -13.09
C GLU A 48 -2.11 16.18 -13.47
N ARG A 49 -1.43 16.61 -14.55
CA ARG A 49 -0.33 15.87 -15.16
C ARG A 49 0.94 16.70 -15.31
N ILE A 50 2.06 15.99 -15.31
CA ILE A 50 3.35 16.54 -15.68
C ILE A 50 3.37 16.67 -17.20
N LYS A 51 3.43 17.91 -17.68
CA LYS A 51 3.53 18.22 -19.10
C LYS A 51 4.90 17.87 -19.67
N SER A 52 5.96 18.21 -18.94
CA SER A 52 7.33 17.95 -19.37
C SER A 52 8.33 18.08 -18.24
N VAL A 53 9.47 17.40 -18.38
CA VAL A 53 10.65 17.51 -17.52
C VAL A 53 11.83 17.84 -18.44
N SER A 54 12.43 19.03 -18.28
CA SER A 54 13.52 19.47 -19.18
C SER A 54 14.40 20.55 -18.56
N GLU A 55 15.58 20.78 -19.11
CA GLU A 55 16.45 21.90 -18.74
C GLU A 55 15.98 23.26 -19.32
N ALA A 56 14.87 23.28 -20.07
CA ALA A 56 14.35 24.50 -20.65
C ALA A 56 13.85 25.48 -19.56
N PRO A 57 13.93 26.79 -19.80
CA PRO A 57 13.33 27.78 -18.90
C PRO A 57 11.80 27.63 -18.86
N PRO A 58 11.16 28.03 -17.75
CA PRO A 58 9.69 28.00 -17.65
C PRO A 58 9.05 28.89 -18.74
N PRO A 59 7.93 28.48 -19.34
CA PRO A 59 7.23 29.26 -20.35
C PRO A 59 6.63 30.53 -19.73
N ALA A 60 6.48 31.57 -20.55
CA ALA A 60 5.88 32.83 -20.10
C ALA A 60 4.45 32.60 -19.58
N GLY A 61 4.15 33.12 -18.40
CA GLY A 61 2.84 33.01 -17.75
C GLY A 61 2.63 31.77 -16.90
N ALA A 62 3.61 30.86 -16.80
CA ALA A 62 3.60 29.82 -15.78
C ALA A 62 3.86 30.42 -14.38
N GLU A 63 3.14 29.93 -13.38
CA GLU A 63 3.40 30.24 -11.98
C GLU A 63 4.62 29.45 -11.51
N ILE A 64 5.62 30.16 -10.99
CA ILE A 64 6.93 29.60 -10.66
C ILE A 64 6.94 29.13 -9.21
N VAL A 65 7.38 27.88 -9.02
CA VAL A 65 7.66 27.28 -7.72
C VAL A 65 9.17 27.04 -7.65
N ASP A 66 9.89 27.97 -7.02
CA ASP A 66 11.33 27.85 -6.86
C ASP A 66 11.67 26.81 -5.78
N CYS A 67 12.24 25.68 -6.18
CA CYS A 67 12.64 24.61 -5.26
C CYS A 67 13.92 24.96 -4.48
N GLY A 68 14.67 25.99 -4.88
CA GLY A 68 15.86 26.45 -4.17
C GLY A 68 16.96 25.39 -4.03
N GLY A 69 17.13 24.52 -5.03
CA GLY A 69 18.12 23.44 -5.02
C GLY A 69 17.68 22.19 -4.23
N ARG A 70 16.42 22.11 -3.77
CA ARG A 70 15.87 20.93 -3.10
C ARG A 70 15.62 19.78 -4.06
N VAL A 71 15.44 18.58 -3.51
CA VAL A 71 15.10 17.41 -4.31
C VAL A 71 13.60 17.36 -4.57
N LEU A 72 13.22 17.31 -5.84
CA LEU A 72 11.86 17.04 -6.28
C LEU A 72 11.76 15.57 -6.68
N MET A 73 10.76 14.85 -6.16
CA MET A 73 10.57 13.44 -6.44
C MET A 73 9.07 13.07 -6.54
N PRO A 74 8.73 11.88 -7.06
CA PRO A 74 7.34 11.44 -7.08
C PRO A 74 6.81 11.33 -5.65
N GLY A 75 5.53 11.60 -5.48
CA GLY A 75 4.85 11.31 -4.22
C GLY A 75 4.95 9.83 -3.86
N LEU A 76 5.02 9.56 -2.56
CA LEU A 76 5.23 8.21 -2.05
C LEU A 76 3.99 7.35 -2.21
N ILE A 77 4.21 6.03 -2.27
CA ILE A 77 3.19 5.01 -2.36
C ILE A 77 3.41 3.99 -1.24
N ASP A 78 2.39 3.76 -0.42
CA ASP A 78 2.37 2.66 0.55
C ASP A 78 1.51 1.51 -0.01
N ALA A 79 2.12 0.36 -0.26
CA ALA A 79 1.43 -0.77 -0.88
C ALA A 79 0.69 -1.67 0.14
N HIS A 80 0.74 -1.39 1.43
CA HIS A 80 0.02 -2.19 2.42
C HIS A 80 -0.44 -1.35 3.60
N ILE A 81 -1.72 -0.95 3.57
CA ILE A 81 -2.38 -0.29 4.69
C ILE A 81 -3.74 -0.93 4.99
N HIS A 82 -4.31 -0.57 6.15
CA HIS A 82 -5.69 -0.86 6.51
C HIS A 82 -6.41 0.41 7.02
N ALA A 83 -7.12 1.10 6.13
CA ALA A 83 -7.78 2.38 6.40
C ALA A 83 -8.86 2.29 7.50
N TYR A 84 -9.50 1.13 7.66
CA TYR A 84 -10.52 0.90 8.67
C TYR A 84 -10.00 0.27 9.97
N PHE A 85 -8.74 -0.15 10.03
CA PHE A 85 -8.16 -0.75 11.24
C PHE A 85 -7.55 0.31 12.15
N TYR A 86 -8.42 1.13 12.76
CA TYR A 86 -7.99 2.24 13.61
C TYR A 86 -7.94 1.90 15.11
N ASP A 87 -8.29 0.67 15.49
CA ASP A 87 -8.36 0.25 16.89
C ASP A 87 -7.65 -1.08 17.11
N MET A 88 -6.78 -1.16 18.12
CA MET A 88 -6.09 -2.41 18.47
C MET A 88 -7.04 -3.44 19.10
N ASN A 89 -8.17 -2.99 19.65
CA ASN A 89 -9.20 -3.89 20.17
C ASN A 89 -10.17 -4.29 19.04
N VAL A 90 -9.91 -5.46 18.45
CA VAL A 90 -10.72 -6.02 17.35
C VAL A 90 -12.20 -6.12 17.72
N THR A 91 -12.54 -6.60 18.93
CA THR A 91 -13.94 -6.69 19.38
C THR A 91 -14.64 -5.34 19.43
N ARG A 92 -13.94 -4.28 19.88
CA ARG A 92 -14.48 -2.91 19.84
C ARG A 92 -14.63 -2.46 18.40
N LEU A 93 -13.62 -2.71 17.57
CA LEU A 93 -13.61 -2.35 16.16
C LEU A 93 -14.87 -2.89 15.46
N GLN A 94 -15.14 -4.19 15.57
CA GLN A 94 -16.30 -4.86 14.94
C GLN A 94 -17.68 -4.34 15.37
N ARG A 95 -17.77 -3.64 16.51
CA ARG A 95 -19.03 -3.10 17.05
C ARG A 95 -19.28 -1.66 16.68
N LEU A 96 -18.36 -1.03 15.96
CA LEU A 96 -18.50 0.37 15.58
C LEU A 96 -19.53 0.54 14.46
N PRO A 97 -20.27 1.65 14.47
CA PRO A 97 -21.05 2.07 13.32
C PRO A 97 -20.14 2.25 12.09
N VAL A 98 -20.62 1.87 10.91
CA VAL A 98 -19.86 1.99 9.65
C VAL A 98 -19.36 3.41 9.40
N THR A 99 -20.17 4.41 9.78
CA THR A 99 -19.79 5.82 9.67
C THR A 99 -18.54 6.15 10.47
N MET A 100 -18.29 5.50 11.62
CA MET A 100 -17.06 5.72 12.40
C MET A 100 -15.82 5.28 11.63
N TYR A 101 -15.86 4.15 10.92
CA TYR A 101 -14.73 3.70 10.09
C TYR A 101 -14.34 4.77 9.07
N ALA A 102 -15.31 5.36 8.38
CA ALA A 102 -15.06 6.41 7.38
C ALA A 102 -14.42 7.67 7.98
N HIS A 103 -14.86 8.11 9.18
CA HIS A 103 -14.26 9.29 9.84
C HIS A 103 -12.83 9.01 10.32
N HIS A 104 -12.57 7.82 10.87
CA HIS A 104 -11.23 7.43 11.27
C HIS A 104 -10.29 7.28 10.07
N ALA A 105 -10.77 6.67 8.98
CA ALA A 105 -10.03 6.58 7.73
C ALA A 105 -9.69 7.97 7.17
N ALA A 106 -10.62 8.93 7.20
CA ALA A 106 -10.37 10.28 6.71
C ALA A 106 -9.22 10.97 7.46
N ASN A 107 -9.15 10.82 8.79
CA ASN A 107 -8.05 11.38 9.58
C ASN A 107 -6.73 10.66 9.27
N MET A 108 -6.72 9.32 9.32
CA MET A 108 -5.52 8.51 9.08
C MET A 108 -4.94 8.77 7.69
N LEU A 109 -5.78 8.77 6.65
CA LEU A 109 -5.34 9.04 5.28
C LEU A 109 -4.86 10.48 5.13
N GLY A 110 -5.51 11.46 5.77
CA GLY A 110 -5.01 12.83 5.85
C GLY A 110 -3.58 12.90 6.40
N ASP A 111 -3.31 12.19 7.49
CA ASP A 111 -1.98 12.10 8.09
C ASP A 111 -0.97 11.43 7.13
N MET A 112 -1.36 10.36 6.42
CA MET A 112 -0.48 9.73 5.42
C MET A 112 -0.11 10.70 4.30
N LEU A 113 -1.08 11.52 3.84
CA LEU A 113 -0.82 12.56 2.84
C LEU A 113 0.12 13.65 3.39
N ASP A 114 -0.01 14.02 4.67
CA ASP A 114 0.94 14.91 5.33
C ASP A 114 2.36 14.34 5.40
N ARG A 115 2.53 13.02 5.48
CA ARG A 115 3.84 12.35 5.40
C ARG A 115 4.39 12.24 3.97
N GLY A 116 3.64 12.68 2.96
CA GLY A 116 4.06 12.65 1.55
C GLY A 116 3.60 11.41 0.77
N PHE A 117 2.79 10.54 1.38
CA PHE A 117 2.14 9.44 0.65
C PHE A 117 0.97 9.99 -0.16
N THR A 118 1.14 10.03 -1.47
CA THR A 118 0.14 10.57 -2.41
C THR A 118 -0.76 9.49 -2.98
N SER A 119 -0.36 8.21 -2.86
CA SER A 119 -1.17 7.04 -3.17
C SER A 119 -0.98 5.94 -2.12
N VAL A 120 -2.01 5.14 -1.90
CA VAL A 120 -1.98 3.99 -0.98
C VAL A 120 -2.75 2.80 -1.55
N ARG A 121 -2.33 1.58 -1.19
CA ARG A 121 -3.06 0.34 -1.46
C ARG A 121 -3.60 -0.24 -0.15
N ASP A 122 -4.90 -0.14 0.05
CA ASP A 122 -5.62 -0.77 1.15
C ASP A 122 -5.84 -2.26 0.87
N THR A 123 -5.27 -3.11 1.72
CA THR A 123 -5.25 -4.57 1.55
C THR A 123 -6.32 -5.26 2.39
N GLY A 124 -7.39 -4.56 2.74
CA GLY A 124 -8.56 -5.12 3.39
C GLY A 124 -9.32 -4.07 4.19
N GLY A 125 -10.51 -3.74 3.70
CA GLY A 125 -11.52 -3.01 4.46
C GLY A 125 -12.06 -1.80 3.73
N ALA A 126 -11.22 -0.97 3.12
CA ALA A 126 -11.67 0.21 2.38
C ALA A 126 -12.63 -0.19 1.23
N ASP A 127 -13.63 0.66 0.99
CA ASP A 127 -14.73 0.37 0.08
C ASP A 127 -14.92 1.45 -1.01
N TYR A 128 -15.84 1.19 -1.92
CA TYR A 128 -16.24 2.14 -2.96
C TYR A 128 -16.66 3.51 -2.40
N GLY A 129 -17.29 3.55 -1.22
CA GLY A 129 -17.75 4.79 -0.59
C GLY A 129 -16.59 5.69 -0.16
N LEU A 130 -15.56 5.11 0.45
CA LEU A 130 -14.33 5.83 0.80
C LEU A 130 -13.60 6.30 -0.46
N TRP A 131 -13.43 5.42 -1.47
CA TRP A 131 -12.83 5.80 -2.75
C TRP A 131 -13.58 6.95 -3.42
N LEU A 132 -14.92 6.89 -3.44
CA LEU A 132 -15.78 7.93 -3.99
C LEU A 132 -15.58 9.28 -3.28
N ALA A 133 -15.51 9.28 -1.95
CA ALA A 133 -15.27 10.49 -1.15
C ALA A 133 -13.90 11.13 -1.47
N ILE A 134 -12.88 10.31 -1.71
CA ILE A 134 -11.53 10.79 -2.09
C ILE A 134 -11.55 11.36 -3.51
N ARG A 135 -12.16 10.64 -4.46
CA ARG A 135 -12.28 11.06 -5.87
C ARG A 135 -13.02 12.39 -5.99
N ASP A 136 -14.10 12.55 -5.24
CA ASP A 136 -14.93 13.76 -5.27
C ASP A 136 -14.33 14.91 -4.44
N GLY A 137 -13.19 14.70 -3.78
CA GLY A 137 -12.49 15.70 -2.97
C GLY A 137 -13.19 16.05 -1.65
N LEU A 138 -14.06 15.17 -1.15
CA LEU A 138 -14.79 15.37 0.12
C LEU A 138 -13.86 15.27 1.33
N ILE A 139 -12.79 14.49 1.22
CA ILE A 139 -11.76 14.32 2.26
C ILE A 139 -10.37 14.50 1.67
N LYS A 140 -9.44 15.00 2.49
CA LYS A 140 -8.02 15.05 2.15
C LYS A 140 -7.42 13.67 2.38
N ALA A 141 -6.92 13.05 1.32
CA ALA A 141 -6.38 11.70 1.38
C ALA A 141 -5.47 11.44 0.17
N PRO A 142 -4.56 10.45 0.26
CA PRO A 142 -3.87 9.89 -0.89
C PRO A 142 -4.89 9.29 -1.87
N ARG A 143 -4.48 9.03 -3.11
CA ARG A 143 -5.25 8.20 -4.03
C ARG A 143 -5.33 6.78 -3.48
N LEU A 144 -6.51 6.17 -3.56
CA LEU A 144 -6.81 4.91 -2.92
C LEU A 144 -6.97 3.79 -3.96
N PHE A 145 -6.14 2.76 -3.84
CA PHE A 145 -6.33 1.46 -4.48
C PHE A 145 -6.86 0.51 -3.41
N TYR A 146 -8.01 -0.12 -3.61
CA TYR A 146 -8.67 -0.92 -2.57
C TYR A 146 -9.11 -2.28 -3.11
N CYS A 147 -9.19 -3.28 -2.22
CA CYS A 147 -9.62 -4.63 -2.57
C CYS A 147 -11.02 -5.00 -2.06
N GLU A 148 -11.78 -4.03 -1.53
CA GLU A 148 -12.95 -4.30 -0.70
C GLU A 148 -12.54 -5.17 0.51
N LYS A 149 -13.31 -6.22 0.81
CA LYS A 149 -13.01 -7.15 1.89
C LYS A 149 -11.99 -8.20 1.46
N ALA A 150 -10.98 -8.43 2.30
CA ALA A 150 -10.05 -9.55 2.15
C ALA A 150 -10.76 -10.90 2.34
N LEU A 151 -10.45 -11.89 1.52
CA LEU A 151 -11.02 -13.24 1.64
C LEU A 151 -10.25 -14.06 2.69
N SER A 152 -10.97 -14.64 3.65
CA SER A 152 -10.46 -15.62 4.62
C SER A 152 -11.19 -16.95 4.46
N GLN A 153 -10.57 -18.07 4.76
CA GLN A 153 -11.34 -19.30 5.02
C GLN A 153 -11.95 -19.27 6.43
N THR A 154 -12.87 -20.19 6.73
CA THR A 154 -13.34 -20.40 8.11
C THR A 154 -12.17 -20.74 9.04
N GLY A 155 -12.12 -20.04 10.18
CA GLY A 155 -11.03 -20.09 11.16
C GLY A 155 -9.72 -19.46 10.68
N GLY A 156 -9.74 -18.75 9.55
CA GLY A 156 -8.58 -18.11 8.95
C GLY A 156 -8.23 -16.75 9.54
N HIS A 157 -7.24 -16.08 8.93
CA HIS A 157 -6.60 -14.91 9.53
C HIS A 157 -7.51 -13.69 9.68
N VAL A 158 -8.49 -13.48 8.80
CA VAL A 158 -9.49 -12.40 8.98
C VAL A 158 -10.85 -12.93 9.41
N ASP A 159 -10.92 -14.16 9.92
CA ASP A 159 -12.07 -14.67 10.68
C ASP A 159 -11.98 -14.21 12.14
N MET A 160 -12.69 -13.13 12.44
CA MET A 160 -12.65 -12.45 13.74
C MET A 160 -13.65 -13.01 14.76
N ARG A 161 -14.34 -14.12 14.45
CA ARG A 161 -15.33 -14.73 15.35
C ARG A 161 -14.64 -15.36 16.56
N HIS A 162 -15.27 -15.26 17.74
CA HIS A 162 -14.79 -15.96 18.92
C HIS A 162 -15.14 -17.45 18.86
N GLN A 163 -14.28 -18.31 19.43
CA GLN A 163 -14.43 -19.78 19.42
C GLN A 163 -15.78 -20.30 19.97
N HIS A 164 -16.49 -19.50 20.77
CA HIS A 164 -17.79 -19.87 21.36
C HIS A 164 -19.00 -19.33 20.58
N GLU A 165 -18.79 -18.55 19.52
CA GLU A 165 -19.85 -17.99 18.68
C GLU A 165 -20.31 -19.04 17.65
N PHE A 166 -21.57 -19.49 17.76
CA PHE A 166 -22.12 -20.60 16.96
C PHE A 166 -23.07 -20.16 15.83
N ASN A 167 -23.46 -18.89 15.77
CA ASN A 167 -24.34 -18.31 14.72
C ASN A 167 -23.65 -17.09 14.09
N ALA A 168 -23.25 -17.08 12.81
CA ALA A 168 -23.99 -17.22 11.54
C ALA A 168 -24.64 -15.91 11.01
N CYS A 169 -24.11 -14.74 11.38
CA CYS A 169 -23.93 -13.74 10.33
C CYS A 169 -22.63 -14.11 9.61
N ASP A 170 -22.67 -15.13 8.75
CA ASP A 170 -21.60 -15.30 7.79
C ASP A 170 -21.51 -13.97 7.03
N ASP A 171 -20.33 -13.35 7.05
CA ASP A 171 -20.05 -12.08 6.36
C ASP A 171 -20.42 -12.16 4.86
N HIS A 172 -20.68 -13.36 4.34
CA HIS A 172 -20.98 -13.63 2.93
C HIS A 172 -22.24 -13.04 2.36
N LEU A 173 -23.30 -12.88 3.13
CA LEU A 173 -24.62 -12.81 2.50
C LEU A 173 -25.68 -12.18 3.40
N VAL A 174 -25.35 -11.09 4.07
CA VAL A 174 -26.42 -10.25 4.62
C VAL A 174 -26.99 -9.43 3.47
N ALA A 175 -27.98 -10.00 2.79
CA ALA A 175 -28.82 -9.32 1.78
C ALA A 175 -29.45 -8.00 2.33
N CYS A 176 -29.49 -7.83 3.66
CA CYS A 176 -29.96 -6.63 4.35
C CYS A 176 -28.92 -5.50 4.39
N GLY A 177 -27.61 -5.75 4.23
CA GLY A 177 -26.55 -4.75 4.49
C GLY A 177 -26.46 -4.31 5.97
N CYS A 178 -27.11 -5.05 6.88
CA CYS A 178 -27.34 -4.64 8.27
C CYS A 178 -26.27 -5.15 9.24
N CYS A 179 -25.42 -6.10 8.82
CA CYS A 179 -24.37 -6.69 9.65
C CYS A 179 -23.00 -6.36 9.04
N HIS A 180 -22.37 -5.29 9.55
CA HIS A 180 -20.99 -4.94 9.23
C HIS A 180 -20.07 -5.42 10.36
N ALA A 181 -20.09 -6.73 10.64
CA ALA A 181 -19.36 -7.29 11.78
C ALA A 181 -17.85 -7.36 11.53
N ASN A 182 -17.41 -7.47 10.27
CA ASN A 182 -15.99 -7.56 9.93
C ASN A 182 -15.54 -6.38 9.06
N PRO A 183 -14.76 -5.42 9.59
CA PRO A 183 -14.32 -4.25 8.83
C PRO A 183 -13.27 -4.59 7.78
N LEU A 184 -12.54 -5.71 7.88
CA LEU A 184 -11.41 -6.01 6.99
C LEU A 184 -11.73 -7.05 5.92
N GLY A 185 -12.53 -8.05 6.28
CA GLY A 185 -12.60 -9.28 5.52
C GLY A 185 -13.96 -9.92 5.44
N VAL A 186 -13.99 -11.04 4.74
CA VAL A 186 -15.16 -11.90 4.53
C VAL A 186 -14.71 -13.36 4.59
N VAL A 187 -15.43 -14.19 5.35
CA VAL A 187 -15.04 -15.58 5.63
C VAL A 187 -15.68 -16.56 4.66
N VAL A 188 -14.99 -16.94 3.58
CA VAL A 188 -15.46 -17.73 2.42
C VAL A 188 -14.82 -19.09 2.32
N ASP A 189 -15.61 -20.12 2.00
CA ASP A 189 -15.11 -21.48 1.76
C ASP A 189 -15.74 -22.09 0.51
N GLY A 190 -14.94 -22.82 -0.26
CA GLY A 190 -15.33 -23.53 -1.47
C GLY A 190 -15.14 -22.70 -2.74
N VAL A 191 -14.74 -23.39 -3.81
CA VAL A 191 -14.41 -22.82 -5.12
C VAL A 191 -15.49 -21.88 -5.64
N ASP A 192 -16.76 -22.31 -5.64
CA ASP A 192 -17.87 -21.52 -6.19
C ASP A 192 -18.15 -20.26 -5.38
N ALA A 193 -18.05 -20.34 -4.04
CA ALA A 193 -18.27 -19.21 -3.15
C ALA A 193 -17.15 -18.18 -3.29
N VAL A 194 -15.90 -18.63 -3.35
CA VAL A 194 -14.72 -17.80 -3.60
C VAL A 194 -14.87 -17.05 -4.93
N ARG A 195 -15.23 -17.73 -6.02
CA ARG A 195 -15.47 -17.07 -7.32
C ARG A 195 -16.54 -16.00 -7.24
N ARG A 196 -17.66 -16.29 -6.58
CA ARG A 196 -18.75 -15.32 -6.41
C ARG A 196 -18.25 -14.06 -5.70
N VAL A 197 -17.52 -14.22 -4.61
CA VAL A 197 -17.02 -13.11 -3.78
C VAL A 197 -15.99 -12.28 -4.53
N VAL A 198 -15.08 -12.91 -5.26
CA VAL A 198 -14.16 -12.20 -6.16
C VAL A 198 -14.94 -11.34 -7.15
N ARG A 199 -15.93 -11.91 -7.85
CA ARG A 199 -16.77 -11.16 -8.79
C ARG A 199 -17.54 -10.02 -8.12
N GLU A 200 -18.01 -10.21 -6.89
CA GLU A 200 -18.72 -9.18 -6.13
C GLU A 200 -17.80 -8.00 -5.75
N ASN A 201 -16.58 -8.28 -5.28
CA ASN A 201 -15.59 -7.25 -4.98
C ASN A 201 -15.21 -6.48 -6.25
N LEU A 202 -14.98 -7.18 -7.37
CA LEU A 202 -14.68 -6.55 -8.66
C LEU A 202 -15.84 -5.69 -9.16
N ARG A 203 -17.09 -6.16 -9.03
CA ARG A 203 -18.31 -5.38 -9.35
C ARG A 203 -18.43 -4.11 -8.48
N ARG A 204 -17.90 -4.12 -7.25
CA ARG A 204 -17.83 -2.94 -6.36
C ARG A 204 -16.65 -2.02 -6.66
N GLY A 205 -15.84 -2.34 -7.65
CA GLY A 205 -14.73 -1.49 -8.11
C GLY A 205 -13.39 -1.79 -7.44
N ALA A 206 -13.24 -2.94 -6.78
CA ALA A 206 -11.95 -3.36 -6.24
C ALA A 206 -10.86 -3.34 -7.34
N SER A 207 -9.74 -2.68 -7.07
CA SER A 207 -8.60 -2.57 -8.01
C SER A 207 -7.80 -3.87 -8.11
N PHE A 208 -7.90 -4.72 -7.09
CA PHE A 208 -7.24 -6.02 -6.96
C PHE A 208 -7.99 -6.87 -5.92
N ILE A 209 -7.60 -8.14 -5.77
CA ILE A 209 -8.18 -9.03 -4.75
C ILE A 209 -7.14 -9.41 -3.71
N LYS A 210 -7.51 -9.34 -2.42
CA LYS A 210 -6.71 -9.85 -1.29
C LYS A 210 -7.31 -11.16 -0.76
N PHE A 211 -6.46 -12.12 -0.41
CA PHE A 211 -6.86 -13.24 0.43
C PHE A 211 -5.79 -13.59 1.49
N CYS A 212 -6.16 -14.40 2.47
CA CYS A 212 -5.25 -14.92 3.49
C CYS A 212 -4.76 -16.32 3.10
N GLY A 213 -3.49 -16.45 2.70
CA GLY A 213 -2.90 -17.71 2.24
C GLY A 213 -2.17 -18.50 3.34
N SER A 214 -1.91 -17.86 4.48
CA SER A 214 -1.43 -18.49 5.70
C SER A 214 -2.11 -17.93 6.93
N GLY A 215 -1.82 -18.51 8.10
CA GLY A 215 -2.15 -17.87 9.36
C GLY A 215 -1.24 -16.68 9.67
N GLY A 216 -1.69 -15.84 10.60
CA GLY A 216 -1.02 -14.60 10.96
C GLY A 216 -0.35 -14.57 12.33
N ALA A 217 0.39 -13.49 12.55
CA ALA A 217 1.07 -13.21 13.82
C ALA A 217 0.14 -12.60 14.88
N SER A 218 -0.87 -11.84 14.45
CA SER A 218 -1.77 -11.06 15.32
C SER A 218 -3.05 -11.80 15.75
N THR A 219 -3.27 -13.01 15.25
CA THR A 219 -4.47 -13.81 15.51
C THR A 219 -4.21 -15.04 16.36
N THR A 220 -5.22 -15.44 17.13
CA THR A 220 -5.14 -16.53 18.12
C THR A 220 -5.74 -17.84 17.62
N SER A 221 -6.68 -17.81 16.67
CA SER A 221 -7.38 -18.97 16.13
C SER A 221 -6.55 -19.80 15.14
N ASP A 222 -5.53 -19.19 14.52
CA ASP A 222 -4.72 -19.78 13.46
C ASP A 222 -3.21 -19.77 13.80
N PRO A 223 -2.50 -20.88 13.51
CA PRO A 223 -1.05 -20.95 13.67
C PRO A 223 -0.33 -20.20 12.54
N LEU A 224 0.77 -19.50 12.87
CA LEU A 224 1.60 -18.76 11.91
C LEU A 224 2.07 -19.65 10.74
N ASP A 225 2.46 -20.89 11.04
CA ASP A 225 2.94 -21.86 10.05
C ASP A 225 1.79 -22.54 9.28
N GLY A 226 0.53 -22.24 9.58
CA GLY A 226 -0.67 -22.80 8.94
C GLY A 226 -0.86 -22.31 7.50
N ILE A 227 -1.25 -23.22 6.60
CA ILE A 227 -1.66 -22.87 5.23
C ILE A 227 -3.17 -22.64 5.23
N GLN A 228 -3.61 -21.59 4.55
CA GLN A 228 -5.01 -21.28 4.34
C GLN A 228 -5.40 -21.39 2.85
N PHE A 229 -6.68 -21.69 2.61
CA PHE A 229 -7.31 -22.10 1.36
C PHE A 229 -6.73 -23.36 0.72
N SER A 230 -7.57 -24.15 0.05
CA SER A 230 -7.15 -25.25 -0.82
C SER A 230 -6.51 -24.73 -2.12
N ASN A 231 -5.80 -25.60 -2.85
CA ASN A 231 -5.19 -25.21 -4.13
C ASN A 231 -6.24 -24.80 -5.16
N ASP A 232 -7.42 -25.42 -5.12
CA ASP A 232 -8.47 -25.16 -6.10
C ASP A 232 -9.17 -23.82 -5.83
N GLU A 233 -9.29 -23.42 -4.55
CA GLU A 233 -9.76 -22.08 -4.20
C GLU A 233 -8.75 -21.00 -4.61
N VAL A 234 -7.46 -21.20 -4.35
CA VAL A 234 -6.42 -20.23 -4.78
C VAL A 234 -6.38 -20.13 -6.30
N ARG A 235 -6.45 -21.25 -7.04
CA ARG A 235 -6.53 -21.22 -8.51
C ARG A 235 -7.77 -20.50 -9.00
N ALA A 236 -8.92 -20.68 -8.34
CA ALA A 236 -10.14 -19.97 -8.70
C ALA A 236 -9.99 -18.46 -8.50
N ILE A 237 -9.34 -18.01 -7.43
CA ILE A 237 -9.04 -16.57 -7.23
C ILE A 237 -8.16 -16.05 -8.36
N VAL A 238 -7.05 -16.76 -8.65
CA VAL A 238 -6.10 -16.38 -9.71
C VAL A 238 -6.79 -16.30 -11.07
N GLU A 239 -7.59 -17.31 -11.41
CA GLU A 239 -8.33 -17.34 -12.68
C GLU A 239 -9.34 -16.19 -12.80
N GLU A 240 -10.08 -15.86 -11.75
CA GLU A 240 -11.06 -14.77 -11.80
C GLU A 240 -10.41 -13.38 -11.93
N VAL A 241 -9.27 -13.13 -11.27
CA VAL A 241 -8.55 -11.86 -11.43
C VAL A 241 -7.92 -11.73 -12.82
N GLU A 242 -7.36 -12.80 -13.36
CA GLU A 242 -6.81 -12.83 -14.72
C GLU A 242 -7.90 -12.59 -15.77
N ASN A 243 -9.06 -13.23 -15.63
CA ASN A 243 -10.22 -13.01 -16.50
C ASN A 243 -10.75 -11.56 -16.45
N HIS A 244 -10.53 -10.86 -15.34
CA HIS A 244 -10.91 -9.46 -15.16
C HIS A 244 -9.76 -8.47 -15.42
N LEU A 245 -8.60 -8.95 -15.87
CA LEU A 245 -7.40 -8.15 -16.17
C LEU A 245 -6.87 -7.33 -14.97
N VAL A 246 -7.03 -7.89 -13.77
CA VAL A 246 -6.46 -7.37 -12.53
C VAL A 246 -5.58 -8.45 -11.88
N TYR A 247 -5.08 -8.18 -10.67
CA TYR A 247 -4.18 -9.10 -9.96
C TYR A 247 -4.75 -9.49 -8.58
N CYS A 248 -4.14 -10.51 -7.97
CA CYS A 248 -4.42 -10.88 -6.59
C CYS A 248 -3.16 -10.79 -5.72
N THR A 249 -3.38 -10.55 -4.44
CA THR A 249 -2.33 -10.61 -3.43
C THR A 249 -2.74 -11.46 -2.23
N ALA A 250 -1.75 -12.03 -1.54
CA ALA A 250 -1.96 -12.94 -0.44
C ALA A 250 -1.17 -12.56 0.82
N HIS A 251 -1.82 -12.54 1.98
CA HIS A 251 -1.15 -12.54 3.28
C HIS A 251 -0.47 -13.89 3.49
N ILE A 252 0.86 -13.91 3.54
CA ILE A 252 1.64 -15.15 3.72
C ILE A 252 2.92 -14.92 4.54
N HIS A 253 3.09 -15.70 5.61
CA HIS A 253 4.33 -15.74 6.41
C HIS A 253 5.26 -16.93 6.10
N PRO A 254 4.81 -18.21 6.19
CA PRO A 254 5.72 -19.36 6.18
C PRO A 254 6.18 -19.76 4.77
N ASP A 255 7.47 -20.08 4.60
CA ASP A 255 8.08 -20.40 3.30
C ASP A 255 7.29 -21.41 2.45
N ARG A 256 6.80 -22.48 3.09
CA ARG A 256 5.99 -23.52 2.41
C ARG A 256 4.73 -22.96 1.75
N ALA A 257 4.12 -21.94 2.35
CA ALA A 257 2.94 -21.28 1.81
C ALA A 257 3.32 -20.27 0.72
N LEU A 258 4.47 -19.58 0.86
CA LEU A 258 5.00 -18.69 -0.18
C LEU A 258 5.30 -19.49 -1.45
N LYS A 259 6.06 -20.58 -1.34
CA LYS A 259 6.40 -21.46 -2.47
C LYS A 259 5.14 -21.93 -3.20
N ARG A 260 4.15 -22.41 -2.43
CA ARG A 260 2.84 -22.81 -2.96
C ARG A 260 2.13 -21.68 -3.70
N ALA A 261 2.11 -20.47 -3.13
CA ALA A 261 1.44 -19.32 -3.76
C ALA A 261 2.12 -18.91 -5.08
N VAL A 262 3.46 -18.90 -5.10
CA VAL A 262 4.25 -18.66 -6.32
C VAL A 262 3.99 -19.75 -7.37
N GLU A 263 3.88 -21.02 -6.95
CA GLU A 263 3.52 -22.15 -7.83
C GLU A 263 2.15 -21.97 -8.49
N LEU A 264 1.17 -21.47 -7.73
CA LEU A 264 -0.22 -21.30 -8.14
C LEU A 264 -0.51 -20.00 -8.90
N GLY A 265 0.48 -19.12 -9.08
CA GLY A 265 0.33 -17.89 -9.87
C GLY A 265 -0.18 -16.68 -9.09
N VAL A 266 0.02 -16.64 -7.77
CA VAL A 266 -0.26 -15.44 -6.98
C VAL A 266 0.71 -14.32 -7.40
N HIS A 267 0.18 -13.12 -7.67
CA HIS A 267 0.95 -12.04 -8.28
C HIS A 267 1.82 -11.30 -7.26
N CYS A 268 1.27 -11.04 -6.07
CA CYS A 268 1.93 -10.31 -5.00
C CYS A 268 1.77 -11.09 -3.69
N ILE A 269 2.82 -11.10 -2.87
CA ILE A 269 2.82 -11.70 -1.53
C ILE A 269 3.02 -10.57 -0.52
N GLU A 270 2.13 -10.51 0.46
CA GLU A 270 2.26 -9.60 1.58
C GLU A 270 3.08 -10.23 2.69
N HIS A 271 3.92 -9.42 3.32
CA HIS A 271 4.86 -9.74 4.40
C HIS A 271 6.03 -10.64 3.96
N GLY A 272 5.75 -11.91 3.61
CA GLY A 272 6.77 -12.88 3.19
C GLY A 272 7.86 -13.13 4.24
N THR A 273 7.50 -13.04 5.52
CA THR A 273 8.47 -12.83 6.61
C THR A 273 9.37 -14.02 6.92
N LEU A 274 9.06 -15.23 6.43
CA LEU A 274 9.87 -16.43 6.68
C LEU A 274 10.37 -17.03 5.37
N ILE A 275 10.54 -16.22 4.31
CA ILE A 275 11.03 -16.69 3.01
C ILE A 275 12.44 -17.30 3.10
N GLU A 276 12.63 -18.42 2.43
CA GLU A 276 13.92 -19.09 2.27
C GLU A 276 14.54 -18.82 0.89
N PRO A 277 15.87 -18.98 0.72
CA PRO A 277 16.58 -18.63 -0.52
C PRO A 277 16.01 -19.28 -1.79
N ASP A 278 15.58 -20.54 -1.72
CA ASP A 278 15.01 -21.26 -2.87
C ASP A 278 13.69 -20.64 -3.32
N THR A 279 12.83 -20.30 -2.37
CA THR A 279 11.53 -19.67 -2.64
C THR A 279 11.71 -18.23 -3.12
N ALA A 280 12.70 -17.50 -2.60
CA ALA A 280 13.06 -16.16 -3.08
C ALA A 280 13.49 -16.19 -4.55
N ARG A 281 14.38 -17.12 -4.95
CA ARG A 281 14.75 -17.34 -6.36
C ARG A 281 13.54 -17.66 -7.22
N MET A 282 12.68 -18.56 -6.73
CA MET A 282 11.46 -18.93 -7.45
C MET A 282 10.51 -17.74 -7.66
N ALA A 283 10.34 -16.89 -6.65
CA ALA A 283 9.53 -15.67 -6.75
C ALA A 283 10.11 -14.70 -7.78
N ALA A 284 11.44 -14.49 -7.76
CA ALA A 284 12.13 -13.65 -8.74
C ALA A 284 11.98 -14.19 -10.18
N ASP A 285 12.20 -15.49 -10.40
CA ASP A 285 12.09 -16.15 -11.71
C ASP A 285 10.67 -16.02 -12.30
N ARG A 286 9.64 -16.04 -11.45
CA ARG A 286 8.24 -15.89 -11.85
C ARG A 286 7.75 -14.45 -11.88
N GLY A 287 8.57 -13.50 -11.43
CA GLY A 287 8.19 -12.09 -11.34
C GLY A 287 7.11 -11.81 -10.30
N THR A 288 7.00 -12.64 -9.26
CA THR A 288 6.11 -12.40 -8.11
C THR A 288 6.66 -11.25 -7.27
N TYR A 289 5.79 -10.30 -6.94
CA TYR A 289 6.15 -9.19 -6.04
C TYR A 289 6.03 -9.63 -4.59
N ILE A 290 6.85 -9.01 -3.72
CA ILE A 290 6.71 -9.19 -2.27
C ILE A 290 6.68 -7.82 -1.59
N VAL A 291 5.75 -7.60 -0.67
CA VAL A 291 5.64 -6.35 0.11
C VAL A 291 5.88 -6.69 1.59
N PRO A 292 7.14 -6.64 2.08
CA PRO A 292 7.45 -6.73 3.49
C PRO A 292 6.87 -5.54 4.25
N THR A 293 6.57 -5.73 5.54
CA THR A 293 5.93 -4.73 6.41
C THR A 293 6.62 -4.72 7.78
N LEU A 294 7.79 -4.09 7.89
CA LEU A 294 8.60 -4.14 9.10
C LEU A 294 8.03 -3.25 10.23
N ALA A 295 7.36 -2.16 9.88
CA ALA A 295 6.86 -1.16 10.80
C ALA A 295 5.82 -1.76 11.75
N VAL A 296 4.87 -2.57 11.25
CA VAL A 296 3.91 -3.28 12.10
C VAL A 296 4.60 -4.27 13.05
N ILE A 297 5.63 -4.98 12.58
CA ILE A 297 6.41 -5.91 13.42
C ILE A 297 7.11 -5.13 14.54
N ALA A 298 7.76 -4.02 14.21
CA ALA A 298 8.44 -3.17 15.18
C ALA A 298 7.46 -2.55 16.19
N GLY A 299 6.34 -1.99 15.71
CA GLY A 299 5.34 -1.35 16.55
C GLY A 299 4.62 -2.33 17.48
N LEU A 300 4.30 -3.53 17.01
CA LEU A 300 3.70 -4.58 17.85
C LEU A 300 4.71 -5.18 18.83
N ALA A 301 5.99 -5.32 18.46
CA ALA A 301 7.02 -5.76 19.40
C ALA A 301 7.27 -4.73 20.52
N GLU A 302 7.14 -3.44 20.22
CA GLU A 302 7.33 -2.38 21.21
C GLU A 302 6.09 -2.18 22.11
N LYS A 303 4.89 -2.23 21.52
CA LYS A 303 3.66 -1.76 22.19
C LYS A 303 2.56 -2.83 22.28
N GLY A 304 2.76 -4.03 21.74
CA GLY A 304 1.73 -5.08 21.70
C GLY A 304 1.20 -5.46 23.08
N GLU A 305 2.08 -5.60 24.07
CA GLU A 305 1.68 -5.90 25.45
C GLU A 305 0.78 -4.80 26.05
N LEU A 306 1.10 -3.52 25.78
CA LEU A 306 0.29 -2.38 26.21
C LEU A 306 -1.12 -2.42 25.61
N PHE A 307 -1.27 -2.99 24.43
CA PHE A 307 -2.55 -3.16 23.75
C PHE A 307 -3.28 -4.46 24.10
N GLY A 308 -2.73 -5.26 25.02
CA GLY A 308 -3.36 -6.49 25.50
C GLY A 308 -3.18 -7.69 24.56
N TYR A 309 -2.17 -7.68 23.69
CA TYR A 309 -1.83 -8.86 22.91
C TYR A 309 -1.36 -9.98 23.84
N PRO A 310 -1.84 -11.22 23.65
CA PRO A 310 -1.49 -12.31 24.54
C PRO A 310 -0.06 -12.79 24.29
N PRO A 311 0.61 -13.39 25.29
CA PRO A 311 2.04 -13.75 25.20
C PRO A 311 2.39 -14.63 23.99
N GLU A 312 1.49 -15.50 23.54
CA GLU A 312 1.67 -16.33 22.36
C GLU A 312 1.77 -15.51 21.06
N SER A 313 1.02 -14.41 20.94
CA SER A 313 1.11 -13.52 19.79
C SER A 313 2.41 -12.71 19.83
N ILE A 314 2.82 -12.24 21.02
CA ILE A 314 4.10 -11.56 21.20
C ILE A 314 5.27 -12.48 20.82
N ALA A 315 5.24 -13.74 21.24
CA ALA A 315 6.28 -14.71 20.86
C ALA A 315 6.36 -14.97 19.34
N LYS A 316 5.22 -14.98 18.63
CA LYS A 316 5.20 -15.04 17.15
C LYS A 316 5.87 -13.80 16.54
N ILE A 317 5.56 -12.61 17.05
CA ILE A 317 6.11 -11.33 16.59
C ILE A 317 7.62 -11.27 16.81
N ASP A 318 8.10 -11.70 17.99
CA ASP A 318 9.53 -11.70 18.32
C ASP A 318 10.34 -12.62 17.39
N ARG A 319 9.81 -13.80 17.07
CA ARG A 319 10.42 -14.71 16.08
C ARG A 319 10.57 -14.01 14.73
N ILE A 320 9.48 -13.43 14.22
CA ILE A 320 9.47 -12.74 12.92
C ILE A 320 10.45 -11.56 12.92
N LYS A 321 10.48 -10.77 14.00
CA LYS A 321 11.39 -9.64 14.16
C LYS A 321 12.86 -10.06 14.13
N GLY A 322 13.20 -11.17 14.78
CA GLY A 322 14.56 -11.71 14.83
C GLY A 322 15.08 -12.16 13.46
N GLU A 323 14.20 -12.64 12.59
CA GLU A 323 14.56 -13.15 11.26
C GLU A 323 14.47 -12.06 10.16
N ALA A 324 13.75 -10.97 10.37
CA ALA A 324 13.37 -10.01 9.33
C ALA A 324 14.52 -9.54 8.41
N ILE A 325 15.68 -9.19 8.98
CA ILE A 325 16.84 -8.71 8.20
C ILE A 325 17.42 -9.81 7.31
N GLU A 326 17.57 -11.03 7.81
CA GLU A 326 18.04 -12.17 7.02
C GLU A 326 17.09 -12.47 5.86
N ARG A 327 15.78 -12.40 6.12
CA ARG A 327 14.72 -12.69 5.15
C ARG A 327 14.67 -11.65 4.04
N LEU A 328 14.92 -10.37 4.36
CA LEU A 328 15.12 -9.34 3.35
C LEU A 328 16.39 -9.53 2.53
N ASN A 329 17.49 -9.99 3.13
CA ASN A 329 18.71 -10.32 2.37
C ASN A 329 18.42 -11.44 1.34
N HIS A 330 17.66 -12.48 1.71
CA HIS A 330 17.25 -13.52 0.74
C HIS A 330 16.49 -12.94 -0.46
N MET A 331 15.57 -12.00 -0.22
CA MET A 331 14.81 -11.33 -1.29
C MET A 331 15.74 -10.50 -2.19
N LYS A 332 16.65 -9.71 -1.57
CA LYS A 332 17.60 -8.87 -2.28
C LYS A 332 18.57 -9.70 -3.13
N ASP A 333 19.19 -10.70 -2.55
CA ASP A 333 20.18 -11.57 -3.21
C ASP A 333 19.59 -12.34 -4.40
N ALA A 334 18.30 -12.70 -4.30
CA ALA A 334 17.57 -13.37 -5.38
C ALA A 334 17.06 -12.41 -6.47
N GLY A 335 17.09 -11.09 -6.26
CA GLY A 335 16.53 -10.10 -7.19
C GLY A 335 14.99 -10.09 -7.20
N VAL A 336 14.35 -10.40 -6.07
CA VAL A 336 12.90 -10.29 -5.93
C VAL A 336 12.45 -8.84 -6.09
N LYS A 337 11.31 -8.63 -6.75
CA LYS A 337 10.68 -7.32 -6.83
C LYS A 337 9.99 -6.99 -5.50
N VAL A 338 10.71 -6.26 -4.65
CA VAL A 338 10.26 -5.89 -3.30
C VAL A 338 9.54 -4.54 -3.34
N GLY A 339 8.35 -4.44 -2.75
CA GLY A 339 7.62 -3.17 -2.57
C GLY A 339 7.77 -2.59 -1.16
N PHE A 340 7.31 -1.35 -0.97
CA PHE A 340 7.22 -0.68 0.32
C PHE A 340 5.81 -0.83 0.91
N GLY A 341 5.68 -1.30 2.15
CA GLY A 341 4.41 -1.42 2.83
C GLY A 341 4.60 -1.32 4.34
N THR A 342 3.58 -0.86 5.07
CA THR A 342 3.71 -0.62 6.52
C THR A 342 2.83 -1.53 7.38
N ASP A 343 1.60 -1.79 6.95
CA ASP A 343 0.60 -2.63 7.64
C ASP A 343 0.32 -2.20 9.08
N LEU A 344 0.55 -0.92 9.39
CA LEU A 344 0.30 -0.41 10.73
C LEU A 344 -1.20 -0.41 11.01
N ILE A 345 -1.54 -0.65 12.27
CA ILE A 345 -2.92 -0.74 12.77
C ILE A 345 -3.08 0.08 14.05
N GLY A 346 -4.29 0.56 14.30
CA GLY A 346 -4.63 1.22 15.55
C GLY A 346 -3.68 2.35 15.97
N ALA A 347 -3.25 2.29 17.24
CA ALA A 347 -2.43 3.34 17.84
C ALA A 347 -0.97 3.37 17.33
N ILE A 348 -0.55 2.41 16.49
CA ILE A 348 0.77 2.42 15.86
C ILE A 348 0.77 2.98 14.43
N GLN A 349 -0.39 3.33 13.87
CA GLN A 349 -0.52 4.05 12.58
C GLN A 349 0.43 5.24 12.42
N PRO A 350 0.71 6.07 13.46
CA PRO A 350 1.65 7.19 13.32
C PRO A 350 3.09 6.79 13.02
N MET A 351 3.46 5.52 13.18
CA MET A 351 4.83 5.03 12.99
C MET A 351 5.15 4.76 11.51
N GLN A 352 4.38 5.27 10.55
CA GLN A 352 4.48 4.91 9.13
C GLN A 352 5.88 5.08 8.54
N CYS A 353 6.55 6.20 8.84
CA CYS A 353 7.85 6.51 8.25
C CYS A 353 9.02 5.68 8.80
N ILE A 354 8.85 4.93 9.91
CA ILE A 354 9.96 4.12 10.44
C ILE A 354 10.37 2.99 9.48
N GLU A 355 9.48 2.59 8.57
CA GLU A 355 9.72 1.57 7.56
C GLU A 355 10.94 1.91 6.68
N PHE A 356 11.21 3.19 6.43
CA PHE A 356 12.42 3.64 5.72
C PHE A 356 13.69 3.21 6.48
N SER A 357 13.78 3.56 7.77
CA SER A 357 14.90 3.22 8.63
C SER A 357 15.08 1.70 8.82
N LEU A 358 13.98 0.97 8.96
CA LEU A 358 14.01 -0.47 9.18
C LEU A 358 14.57 -1.26 7.97
N ARG A 359 14.52 -0.68 6.77
CA ARG A 359 15.02 -1.29 5.52
C ARG A 359 16.49 -0.96 5.22
N ALA A 360 17.01 0.14 5.77
CA ALA A 360 18.37 0.64 5.54
C ALA A 360 19.52 -0.36 5.84
N PRO A 361 19.38 -1.34 6.76
CA PRO A 361 20.41 -2.35 6.95
C PRO A 361 20.60 -3.30 5.75
N VAL A 362 19.64 -3.39 4.83
CA VAL A 362 19.66 -4.32 3.69
C VAL A 362 19.70 -3.60 2.36
N PHE A 363 18.88 -2.55 2.21
CA PHE A 363 18.71 -1.83 0.95
C PHE A 363 19.42 -0.46 0.99
N SER A 364 19.93 -0.02 -0.16
CA SER A 364 20.42 1.35 -0.32
C SER A 364 19.26 2.36 -0.26
N ASN A 365 19.58 3.63 -0.02
CA ASN A 365 18.57 4.70 -0.03
C ASN A 365 17.80 4.73 -1.36
N PHE A 366 18.50 4.59 -2.49
CA PHE A 366 17.87 4.48 -3.81
C PHE A 366 16.89 3.30 -3.87
N GLU A 367 17.32 2.10 -3.47
CA GLU A 367 16.46 0.91 -3.49
C GLU A 367 15.18 1.14 -2.67
N ILE A 368 15.28 1.74 -1.47
CA ILE A 368 14.13 2.00 -0.60
C ILE A 368 13.20 3.07 -1.20
N LEU A 369 13.75 4.16 -1.75
CA LEU A 369 12.94 5.18 -2.42
C LEU A 369 12.25 4.63 -3.67
N HIS A 370 12.94 3.76 -4.43
CA HIS A 370 12.35 3.07 -5.58
C HIS A 370 11.23 2.11 -5.15
N GLN A 371 11.41 1.39 -4.04
CA GLN A 371 10.37 0.55 -3.42
C GLN A 371 9.11 1.39 -3.13
N ALA A 372 9.24 2.58 -2.57
CA ALA A 372 8.14 3.49 -2.24
C ALA A 372 7.63 4.35 -3.41
N THR A 373 8.20 4.23 -4.61
CA THR A 373 7.80 5.00 -5.80
C THR A 373 7.56 4.08 -6.99
N GLY A 374 8.52 3.95 -7.91
CA GLY A 374 8.33 3.24 -9.18
C GLY A 374 7.97 1.76 -9.04
N MET A 375 8.54 1.07 -8.04
CA MET A 375 8.22 -0.34 -7.80
C MET A 375 6.80 -0.52 -7.27
N ASN A 376 6.38 0.31 -6.31
CA ASN A 376 5.00 0.28 -5.83
C ASN A 376 4.00 0.71 -6.91
N ALA A 377 4.36 1.66 -7.79
CA ALA A 377 3.55 1.98 -8.96
C ALA A 377 3.37 0.77 -9.90
N GLU A 378 4.41 -0.05 -10.08
CA GLU A 378 4.32 -1.32 -10.81
C GLU A 378 3.41 -2.33 -10.10
N ILE A 379 3.55 -2.50 -8.78
CA ILE A 379 2.73 -3.41 -7.96
C ILE A 379 1.25 -3.06 -8.03
N ILE A 380 0.89 -1.77 -7.96
CA ILE A 380 -0.51 -1.33 -7.98
C ILE A 380 -1.11 -1.23 -9.39
N GLY A 381 -0.33 -1.53 -10.44
CA GLY A 381 -0.79 -1.46 -11.83
C GLY A 381 -0.86 -0.03 -12.40
N ALA A 382 -0.10 0.91 -11.85
CA ALA A 382 -0.06 2.32 -12.25
C ALA A 382 1.33 2.75 -12.79
N LYS A 383 2.09 1.81 -13.33
CA LYS A 383 3.42 2.07 -13.88
C LYS A 383 3.37 3.10 -15.00
N GLY A 384 4.17 4.16 -14.89
CA GLY A 384 4.22 5.27 -15.85
C GLY A 384 3.24 6.40 -15.53
N ASP A 385 2.16 6.10 -14.82
CA ASP A 385 1.20 7.10 -14.34
C ASP A 385 1.59 7.64 -12.96
N LEU A 386 2.10 6.78 -12.07
CA LEU A 386 2.50 7.11 -10.69
C LEU A 386 3.94 6.66 -10.41
N GLY A 387 4.49 7.14 -9.29
CA GLY A 387 5.83 6.76 -8.83
C GLY A 387 6.95 7.20 -9.76
N THR A 388 6.70 8.15 -10.66
CA THR A 388 7.70 8.69 -11.57
C THR A 388 7.50 10.17 -11.88
N ILE A 389 8.61 10.91 -12.09
CA ILE A 389 8.60 12.28 -12.62
C ILE A 389 8.92 12.21 -14.11
N ALA A 390 7.88 12.07 -14.93
CA ALA A 390 7.98 11.97 -16.38
C ALA A 390 6.79 12.66 -17.05
N ALA A 391 6.93 12.99 -18.34
CA ALA A 391 5.81 13.52 -19.11
C ALA A 391 4.61 12.56 -19.08
N ASP A 392 3.41 13.12 -19.05
CA ASP A 392 2.10 12.46 -18.96
C ASP A 392 1.79 11.73 -17.64
N ALA A 393 2.76 11.55 -16.74
CA ALA A 393 2.50 11.03 -15.39
C ALA A 393 1.64 12.00 -14.57
N TYR A 394 0.92 11.50 -13.57
CA TYR A 394 0.21 12.36 -12.63
C TYR A 394 1.17 13.28 -11.90
N ALA A 395 0.77 14.52 -11.69
CA ALA A 395 1.49 15.50 -10.88
C ALA A 395 1.28 15.22 -9.39
N ASP A 396 1.75 14.05 -8.96
CA ASP A 396 1.89 13.62 -7.58
C ASP A 396 3.37 13.83 -7.20
N ILE A 397 3.65 14.96 -6.57
CA ILE A 397 5.00 15.49 -6.40
C ILE A 397 5.24 15.80 -4.92
N ILE A 398 6.41 15.45 -4.42
CA ILE A 398 6.93 15.98 -3.17
C ILE A 398 8.26 16.70 -3.41
N VAL A 399 8.53 17.72 -2.59
CA VAL A 399 9.84 18.37 -2.52
C VAL A 399 10.40 18.15 -1.13
N VAL A 400 11.64 17.67 -1.06
CA VAL A 400 12.34 17.30 0.17
C VAL A 400 13.46 18.30 0.46
N ASP A 401 13.53 18.79 1.69
CA ASP A 401 14.56 19.70 2.19
C ASP A 401 15.86 18.95 2.49
N GLY A 402 16.60 18.61 1.43
CA GLY A 402 17.85 17.84 1.49
C GLY A 402 17.95 16.86 0.33
N ASN A 403 18.83 15.86 0.44
CA ASN A 403 18.96 14.78 -0.54
C ASN A 403 18.63 13.42 0.09
N PRO A 404 17.44 12.84 -0.16
CA PRO A 404 17.06 11.56 0.43
C PRO A 404 17.86 10.36 -0.14
N LEU A 405 18.57 10.52 -1.26
CA LEU A 405 19.52 9.50 -1.75
C LEU A 405 20.80 9.46 -0.90
N GLU A 406 21.12 10.54 -0.18
CA GLU A 406 22.27 10.61 0.72
C GLU A 406 21.87 10.41 2.19
N ASP A 407 20.76 10.99 2.64
CA ASP A 407 20.24 10.87 4.00
C ASP A 407 18.76 10.49 4.01
N LEU A 408 18.48 9.21 4.26
CA LEU A 408 17.13 8.68 4.27
C LEU A 408 16.29 9.18 5.45
N LYS A 409 16.92 9.72 6.51
CA LYS A 409 16.20 10.27 7.68
C LYS A 409 15.29 11.45 7.31
N LEU A 410 15.55 12.10 6.17
CA LEU A 410 14.67 13.13 5.64
C LEU A 410 13.26 12.61 5.28
N MET A 411 13.11 11.31 5.10
CA MET A 411 11.82 10.65 4.88
C MET A 411 11.13 10.26 6.19
N GLU A 412 11.79 10.47 7.33
CA GLU A 412 11.26 10.27 8.68
C GLU A 412 10.58 11.55 9.20
N ASP A 413 10.29 11.58 10.50
CA ASP A 413 9.73 12.74 11.21
C ASP A 413 8.42 13.28 10.61
N ASP A 414 7.55 12.37 10.17
CA ASP A 414 6.18 12.64 9.73
C ASP A 414 6.07 13.78 8.69
N GLY A 415 7.03 13.84 7.76
CA GLY A 415 7.04 14.82 6.67
C GLY A 415 7.53 16.22 7.09
N ALA A 416 8.20 16.35 8.24
CA ALA A 416 8.81 17.61 8.69
C ALA A 416 9.74 18.23 7.63
N HIS A 417 10.48 17.39 6.90
CA HIS A 417 11.42 17.79 5.84
C HIS A 417 10.79 17.86 4.44
N ILE A 418 9.46 17.78 4.33
CA ILE A 418 8.76 17.74 3.04
C ILE A 418 7.92 19.03 2.90
N PRO A 419 8.52 20.16 2.49
CA PRO A 419 7.81 21.45 2.37
C PRO A 419 6.69 21.45 1.33
N ILE A 420 6.76 20.60 0.29
CA ILE A 420 5.71 20.49 -0.72
C ILE A 420 5.17 19.07 -0.78
N VAL A 421 3.84 18.97 -0.76
CA VAL A 421 3.08 17.78 -1.14
C VAL A 421 2.02 18.22 -2.14
N MET A 422 2.08 17.68 -3.34
CA MET A 422 1.12 17.87 -4.42
C MET A 422 0.53 16.52 -4.81
N LYS A 423 -0.79 16.47 -5.00
CA LYS A 423 -1.52 15.30 -5.49
C LYS A 423 -2.40 15.75 -6.65
N GLY A 424 -2.29 15.10 -7.80
CA GLY A 424 -3.08 15.42 -9.00
C GLY A 424 -2.97 16.88 -9.41
N GLY A 425 -1.77 17.46 -9.33
CA GLY A 425 -1.53 18.86 -9.69
C GLY A 425 -2.02 19.91 -8.69
N GLN A 426 -2.62 19.49 -7.57
CA GLN A 426 -3.11 20.38 -6.52
C GLN A 426 -2.21 20.31 -5.29
N PHE A 427 -1.85 21.48 -4.75
CA PHE A 427 -1.10 21.55 -3.50
C PHE A 427 -1.97 21.08 -2.32
N HIS A 428 -1.58 19.97 -1.70
CA HIS A 428 -2.00 19.63 -0.34
C HIS A 428 -1.24 20.48 0.68
N ARG A 429 0.07 20.65 0.43
CA ARG A 429 0.98 21.47 1.23
C ARG A 429 1.97 22.19 0.34
N ASN A 430 2.19 23.48 0.59
CA ASN A 430 3.31 24.24 0.08
C ASN A 430 3.81 25.21 1.17
N ARG A 431 5.02 24.94 1.68
CA ARG A 431 5.71 25.75 2.71
C ARG A 431 6.95 26.45 2.16
N LEU A 432 7.19 26.41 0.84
CA LEU A 432 8.23 27.25 0.25
C LEU A 432 7.69 28.68 0.22
N GLU A 433 8.45 29.63 0.76
CA GLU A 433 8.09 31.04 0.68
C GLU A 433 8.01 31.45 -0.80
N ALA A 434 6.97 32.19 -1.17
CA ALA A 434 7.00 32.91 -2.44
C ALA A 434 8.16 33.92 -2.33
N ASN A 435 9.21 33.75 -3.13
CA ASN A 435 10.27 34.75 -3.20
C ASN A 435 9.59 36.13 -3.47
N PRO A 436 9.78 37.13 -2.59
CA PRO A 436 9.08 38.41 -2.66
C PRO A 436 9.36 39.22 -3.92
#